data_AF-A0A9D8JHL1-F1
#
_entry.id   AF-A0A9D8JHL1-F1
#
_cell.length_a   1.000
_cell.length_b   1.000
_cell.length_c   1.000
_cell.angle_alpha   90.00
_cell.angle_beta   90.00
_cell.angle_gamma   90.00
#
_symmetry.space_group_name_H-M   'P 1'
#
loop_
_entity.id
_entity.type
_entity.pdbx_description
1 polymer ?
#
loop_
_entity_poly.entity_id
_entity_poly.type
_entity_poly.pdbx_seq_one_letter_code
_entity_poly.pdbx_strand_id
1 'polypeptide(L)'
;MMRALIKSTLFGLVLAGKASAMAPAVSCSPELCPWNFTTEVNTDLPREQPNLVLQRFPSDGIENHMPVGRTDESGIPSTVEGIWWMNFNQPGDILVTFGTARWDSETRTAEVPVYGERTYSFHATETAAKSYAPLLKSRYTYYVQFNEDYTKATITPSLVVFGRQVRVPKAVARFTMELKSDGHWVRQTWVLGRRLPDYDLLRVVGPDLIRDAAYEDYLKVAEEESYLAVPAGE
;
A
#
# COMPACT_ATOMS: atom_id res chain seq x y z
N MET A 1 -15.64 -15.62 -12.05
CA MET A 1 -15.55 -14.46 -12.96
C MET A 1 -15.86 -13.14 -12.22
N MET A 2 -15.19 -12.87 -11.08
CA MET A 2 -15.52 -11.77 -10.16
C MET A 2 -14.27 -11.11 -9.52
N ARG A 3 -13.11 -11.17 -10.20
CA ARG A 3 -11.78 -10.96 -9.59
C ARG A 3 -11.09 -9.62 -9.91
N ALA A 4 -11.64 -8.77 -10.77
CA ALA A 4 -11.04 -7.48 -11.15
C ALA A 4 -11.76 -6.24 -10.60
N LEU A 5 -12.89 -6.41 -9.89
CA LEU A 5 -13.79 -5.30 -9.59
C LEU A 5 -13.26 -4.35 -8.50
N ILE A 6 -12.41 -4.80 -7.58
CA ILE A 6 -12.10 -4.03 -6.34
C ILE A 6 -11.07 -2.91 -6.59
N LYS A 7 -10.02 -3.14 -7.40
CA LYS A 7 -9.10 -2.07 -7.86
C LYS A 7 -9.85 -1.03 -8.71
N SER A 8 -10.78 -1.48 -9.56
CA SER A 8 -11.71 -0.60 -10.29
C SER A 8 -12.72 0.10 -9.38
N THR A 9 -13.05 -0.42 -8.20
CA THR A 9 -14.09 0.18 -7.34
C THR A 9 -13.51 1.31 -6.51
N LEU A 10 -12.32 1.18 -5.90
CA LEU A 10 -11.73 2.32 -5.16
C LEU A 10 -11.21 3.40 -6.13
N PHE A 11 -10.46 2.99 -7.16
CA PHE A 11 -9.92 3.92 -8.16
C PHE A 11 -11.03 4.50 -9.05
N GLY A 12 -12.00 3.67 -9.43
CA GLY A 12 -13.16 4.10 -10.20
C GLY A 12 -14.21 4.84 -9.37
N LEU A 13 -14.41 4.63 -8.06
CA LEU A 13 -15.30 5.53 -7.29
C LEU A 13 -14.70 6.92 -7.14
N VAL A 14 -13.38 7.03 -6.98
CA VAL A 14 -12.74 8.35 -6.86
C VAL A 14 -12.67 9.07 -8.22
N LEU A 15 -12.60 8.35 -9.34
CA LEU A 15 -12.56 8.93 -10.69
C LEU A 15 -13.92 8.97 -11.43
N ALA A 16 -14.92 8.19 -11.03
CA ALA A 16 -16.25 8.16 -11.66
C ALA A 16 -17.22 9.24 -11.12
N GLY A 17 -16.70 10.21 -10.36
CA GLY A 17 -17.27 11.56 -10.35
C GLY A 17 -17.18 12.17 -11.74
N LYS A 18 -18.04 11.70 -12.65
CA LYS A 18 -18.06 12.07 -14.07
C LYS A 18 -18.07 13.59 -14.23
N ALA A 19 -17.21 14.05 -15.13
CA ALA A 19 -17.35 15.28 -15.87
C ALA A 19 -18.78 15.41 -16.39
N SER A 20 -19.57 16.23 -15.70
CA SER A 20 -20.74 16.89 -16.24
C SER A 20 -20.42 18.38 -16.27
N ALA A 21 -20.86 19.06 -17.31
CA ALA A 21 -20.50 20.43 -17.66
C ALA A 21 -20.49 21.40 -16.47
N MET A 22 -19.59 22.39 -16.54
CA MET A 22 -19.47 23.53 -15.62
C MET A 22 -20.84 23.99 -15.10
N ALA A 23 -21.12 23.68 -13.84
CA ALA A 23 -22.16 24.33 -13.05
C ALA A 23 -21.46 25.25 -12.04
N PRO A 24 -22.03 26.45 -11.74
CA PRO A 24 -21.39 27.42 -10.87
C PRO A 24 -21.22 26.85 -9.47
N ALA A 25 -20.18 27.29 -8.76
CA ALA A 25 -19.85 26.87 -7.41
C ALA A 25 -21.08 26.99 -6.49
N VAL A 26 -21.70 25.86 -6.16
CA VAL A 26 -22.73 25.78 -5.14
C VAL A 26 -22.01 25.76 -3.79
N SER A 27 -22.12 26.86 -3.06
CA SER A 27 -21.83 26.94 -1.63
C SER A 27 -22.81 26.01 -0.89
N CYS A 28 -22.41 24.77 -0.63
CA CYS A 28 -23.16 23.89 0.26
C CYS A 28 -22.92 24.28 1.72
N SER A 29 -24.00 24.40 2.49
CA SER A 29 -23.96 24.62 3.94
C SER A 29 -23.36 23.40 4.65
N PRO A 30 -22.50 23.58 5.67
CA PRO A 30 -21.79 22.49 6.36
C PRO A 30 -22.71 21.41 6.98
N GLU A 31 -23.99 21.71 7.18
CA GLU A 31 -24.96 20.78 7.80
C GLU A 31 -25.55 19.76 6.81
N LEU A 32 -25.40 19.96 5.49
CA LEU A 32 -26.03 19.12 4.46
C LEU A 32 -25.05 18.19 3.73
N CYS A 33 -23.76 18.26 4.05
CA CYS A 33 -22.74 17.34 3.56
C CYS A 33 -22.14 16.55 4.74
N PRO A 34 -22.64 15.34 5.06
CA PRO A 34 -22.06 14.51 6.14
C PRO A 34 -20.66 13.98 5.80
N TRP A 35 -20.13 14.31 4.62
CA TRP A 35 -18.79 13.98 4.14
C TRP A 35 -17.86 15.18 4.36
N ASN A 36 -17.64 15.55 5.62
CA ASN A 36 -16.52 16.43 5.96
C ASN A 36 -15.22 15.66 5.69
N PHE A 37 -14.65 15.85 4.50
CA PHE A 37 -13.25 15.53 4.27
C PHE A 37 -12.45 16.47 5.17
N THR A 38 -12.00 16.00 6.33
CA THR A 38 -10.91 16.67 7.05
C THR A 38 -9.66 16.48 6.20
N THR A 39 -9.48 17.37 5.23
CA THR A 39 -8.25 17.50 4.47
C THR A 39 -7.23 18.17 5.37
N GLU A 40 -6.46 17.39 6.12
CA GLU A 40 -5.12 17.82 6.49
C GLU A 40 -4.32 17.86 5.19
N VAL A 41 -4.30 19.04 4.56
CA VAL A 41 -3.58 19.30 3.32
C VAL A 41 -2.11 19.48 3.69
N ASN A 42 -1.29 18.47 3.47
CA ASN A 42 0.14 18.70 3.37
C ASN A 42 0.44 19.18 1.94
N THR A 43 0.79 20.45 1.78
CA THR A 43 1.00 21.10 0.48
C THR A 43 2.35 20.78 -0.17
N ASP A 44 3.25 20.10 0.54
CA ASP A 44 4.64 19.93 0.13
C ASP A 44 4.87 18.56 -0.53
N LEU A 45 3.99 18.17 -1.46
CA LEU A 45 4.29 17.03 -2.31
C LEU A 45 5.38 17.41 -3.32
N PRO A 46 6.44 16.60 -3.49
CA PRO A 46 7.42 16.79 -4.55
C PRO A 46 6.71 16.95 -5.91
N ARG A 47 7.04 18.01 -6.66
CA ARG A 47 6.35 18.31 -7.93
C ARG A 47 6.64 17.25 -9.00
N GLU A 48 7.81 16.63 -8.96
CA GLU A 48 8.20 15.60 -9.94
C GLU A 48 7.74 14.21 -9.50
N GLN A 49 7.06 13.49 -10.40
CA GLN A 49 6.81 12.06 -10.22
C GLN A 49 8.12 11.32 -10.50
N PRO A 50 8.49 10.33 -9.67
CA PRO A 50 9.66 9.52 -9.97
C PRO A 50 9.40 8.76 -11.29
N ASN A 51 10.40 8.74 -12.16
CA ASN A 51 10.31 8.03 -13.43
C ASN A 51 10.54 6.53 -13.19
N LEU A 52 9.50 5.84 -12.71
CA LEU A 52 9.56 4.42 -12.34
C LEU A 52 8.89 3.54 -13.41
N VAL A 53 9.53 2.41 -13.70
CA VAL A 53 9.01 1.35 -14.57
C VAL A 53 8.94 0.04 -13.80
N LEU A 54 8.13 -0.90 -14.28
CA LEU A 54 8.15 -2.26 -13.75
C LEU A 54 9.19 -3.09 -14.50
N GLN A 55 10.07 -3.74 -13.74
CA GLN A 55 11.03 -4.72 -14.24
C GLN A 55 10.80 -6.06 -13.53
N ARG A 56 11.10 -7.16 -14.24
CA ARG A 56 10.97 -8.51 -13.71
C ARG A 56 12.24 -8.88 -12.94
N PHE A 57 12.03 -9.49 -11.79
CA PHE A 57 13.09 -10.02 -10.93
C PHE A 57 12.72 -11.44 -10.53
N PRO A 58 13.70 -12.34 -10.32
CA PRO A 58 13.45 -13.66 -9.76
C PRO A 58 12.71 -13.56 -8.41
N SER A 59 11.69 -14.39 -8.23
CA SER A 59 10.93 -14.46 -6.97
C SER A 59 11.73 -15.13 -5.85
N ASP A 60 12.60 -16.10 -6.19
CA ASP A 60 13.64 -16.62 -5.30
C ASP A 60 14.86 -15.69 -5.32
N GLY A 61 15.36 -15.33 -4.15
CA GLY A 61 16.39 -14.32 -3.97
C GLY A 61 15.86 -12.88 -4.01
N ILE A 62 14.55 -12.67 -3.82
CA ILE A 62 13.92 -11.34 -3.88
C ILE A 62 14.50 -10.34 -2.88
N GLU A 63 15.07 -10.81 -1.77
CA GLU A 63 15.81 -10.00 -0.80
C GLU A 63 17.04 -9.29 -1.36
N ASN A 64 17.57 -9.73 -2.51
CA ASN A 64 18.64 -9.05 -3.23
C ASN A 64 18.13 -7.84 -4.02
N HIS A 65 16.81 -7.65 -4.08
CA HIS A 65 16.15 -6.67 -4.93
C HIS A 65 15.15 -5.79 -4.17
N MET A 66 14.70 -6.17 -2.98
CA MET A 66 13.86 -5.35 -2.11
C MET A 66 14.65 -4.95 -0.86
N PRO A 67 14.67 -3.67 -0.48
CA PRO A 67 15.32 -3.25 0.76
C PRO A 67 14.57 -3.85 1.93
N VAL A 68 15.30 -4.51 2.83
CA VAL A 68 14.73 -5.03 4.06
C VAL A 68 14.53 -3.88 5.03
N GLY A 69 13.33 -3.76 5.61
CA GLY A 69 13.11 -2.77 6.66
C GLY A 69 13.91 -3.12 7.91
N ARG A 70 14.69 -2.16 8.42
CA ARG A 70 15.49 -2.27 9.65
C ARG A 70 15.29 -1.06 10.55
N THR A 71 15.15 -1.28 11.85
CA THR A 71 14.92 -0.24 12.86
C THR A 71 16.09 0.73 12.95
N ASP A 72 17.32 0.24 12.86
CA ASP A 72 18.54 1.06 12.92
C ASP A 72 18.72 2.00 11.72
N GLU A 73 18.24 1.60 10.54
CA GLU A 73 18.36 2.37 9.30
C GLU A 73 17.15 3.29 9.04
N SER A 74 15.93 2.80 9.30
CA SER A 74 14.68 3.49 8.91
C SER A 74 13.86 4.02 10.09
N GLY A 75 14.24 3.68 11.33
CA GLY A 75 13.53 4.08 12.55
C GLY A 75 12.20 3.35 12.79
N ILE A 76 11.78 2.46 11.89
CA ILE A 76 10.55 1.67 12.02
C ILE A 76 10.63 0.72 13.24
N PRO A 77 9.50 0.32 13.85
CA PRO A 77 9.52 -0.63 14.96
C PRO A 77 9.90 -2.04 14.49
N SER A 78 10.54 -2.81 15.37
CA SER A 78 11.01 -4.18 15.08
C SER A 78 9.89 -5.14 14.64
N THR A 79 8.65 -4.84 15.03
CA THR A 79 7.45 -5.62 14.66
C THR A 79 7.13 -5.57 13.16
N VAL A 80 7.73 -4.66 12.38
CA VAL A 80 7.50 -4.55 10.92
C VAL A 80 8.78 -4.62 10.10
N GLU A 81 9.91 -4.90 10.74
CA GLU A 81 11.15 -5.21 10.04
C GLU A 81 10.99 -6.43 9.12
N GLY A 82 11.74 -6.44 8.02
CA GLY A 82 11.69 -7.55 7.06
C GLY A 82 10.97 -7.25 5.74
N ILE A 83 10.88 -8.30 4.93
CA ILE A 83 10.01 -8.40 3.75
C ILE A 83 8.86 -9.32 4.12
N TRP A 84 7.64 -8.89 3.80
CA TRP A 84 6.41 -9.53 4.22
C TRP A 84 5.59 -10.01 3.03
N TRP A 85 5.25 -11.29 3.01
CA TRP A 85 4.33 -11.88 2.06
C TRP A 85 2.89 -11.64 2.49
N MET A 86 2.12 -11.00 1.61
CA MET A 86 0.70 -10.73 1.76
C MET A 86 -0.14 -11.96 1.37
N ASN A 87 -0.02 -13.04 2.14
CA ASN A 87 -0.74 -14.28 1.92
C ASN A 87 -2.26 -14.07 1.92
N PHE A 88 -2.94 -14.59 0.90
CA PHE A 88 -4.37 -14.38 0.58
C PHE A 88 -4.78 -12.98 0.11
N ASN A 89 -3.84 -12.07 -0.16
CA ASN A 89 -4.16 -10.78 -0.77
C ASN A 89 -4.58 -10.95 -2.25
N GLN A 90 -5.85 -10.70 -2.54
CA GLN A 90 -6.44 -11.02 -3.85
C GLN A 90 -6.37 -9.92 -4.93
N PRO A 91 -5.48 -8.92 -4.85
CA PRO A 91 -5.04 -8.38 -6.13
C PRO A 91 -3.56 -8.02 -6.20
N GLY A 92 -2.84 -8.71 -7.08
CA GLY A 92 -1.66 -8.22 -7.83
C GLY A 92 -0.36 -8.07 -7.04
N ASP A 93 -0.44 -7.69 -5.78
CA ASP A 93 0.70 -7.34 -4.95
C ASP A 93 1.02 -8.54 -4.03
N ILE A 94 2.27 -9.02 -4.02
CA ILE A 94 2.68 -10.26 -3.34
C ILE A 94 3.46 -9.94 -2.06
N LEU A 95 4.53 -9.16 -2.18
CA LEU A 95 5.38 -8.79 -1.05
C LEU A 95 5.30 -7.29 -0.79
N VAL A 96 5.57 -6.91 0.46
CA VAL A 96 5.75 -5.52 0.90
C VAL A 96 6.93 -5.42 1.85
N THR A 97 7.66 -4.31 1.78
CA THR A 97 8.65 -3.93 2.78
C THR A 97 8.33 -2.55 3.34
N PHE A 98 8.69 -2.33 4.60
CA PHE A 98 8.68 -1.01 5.22
C PHE A 98 10.05 -0.31 5.10
N GLY A 99 11.06 -0.94 4.48
CA GLY A 99 12.42 -0.38 4.37
C GLY A 99 12.54 0.87 3.49
N THR A 100 11.57 1.13 2.63
CA THR A 100 11.46 2.39 1.86
C THR A 100 10.44 3.36 2.44
N ALA A 101 9.77 2.99 3.53
CA ALA A 101 8.74 3.83 4.13
C ALA A 101 9.37 5.02 4.84
N ARG A 102 8.69 6.17 4.79
CA ARG A 102 9.05 7.28 5.66
C ARG A 102 8.41 7.06 7.02
N TRP A 103 9.24 7.00 8.06
CA TRP A 103 8.79 6.83 9.44
C TRP A 103 8.66 8.17 10.17
N ASP A 104 7.54 8.35 10.87
CA ASP A 104 7.31 9.42 11.83
C ASP A 104 7.11 8.80 13.22
N SER A 105 8.09 8.99 14.10
CA SER A 105 8.09 8.44 15.46
C SER A 105 7.17 9.17 16.42
N GLU A 106 6.85 10.45 16.17
CA GLU A 106 5.95 11.24 17.01
C GLU A 106 4.52 10.71 16.88
N THR A 107 4.10 10.43 15.64
CA THR A 107 2.75 9.92 15.35
C THR A 107 2.69 8.39 15.23
N ARG A 108 3.84 7.70 15.28
CA ARG A 108 4.02 6.27 15.01
C ARG A 108 3.41 5.86 13.67
N THR A 109 3.71 6.65 12.64
CA THR A 109 3.13 6.46 11.31
C THR A 109 4.20 6.13 10.30
N ALA A 110 4.02 5.03 9.56
CA ALA A 110 4.77 4.73 8.36
C ALA A 110 3.99 5.22 7.13
N GLU A 111 4.64 6.03 6.31
CA GLU A 111 4.15 6.39 4.98
C GLU A 111 4.77 5.47 3.94
N VAL A 112 3.93 4.59 3.37
CA VAL A 112 4.33 3.53 2.47
C VAL A 112 3.79 3.83 1.06
N PRO A 113 4.61 4.36 0.14
CA PRO A 113 4.19 4.61 -1.23
C PRO A 113 4.04 3.28 -1.97
N VAL A 114 2.84 2.93 -2.41
CA VAL A 114 2.61 1.66 -3.14
C VAL A 114 3.28 1.65 -4.52
N TYR A 115 3.47 2.85 -5.07
CA TYR A 115 4.23 3.08 -6.29
C TYR A 115 5.73 3.26 -6.05
N GLY A 116 6.21 3.17 -4.81
CA GLY A 116 7.60 3.43 -4.48
C GLY A 116 8.54 2.40 -5.08
N GLU A 117 9.76 2.83 -5.38
CA GLU A 117 10.84 1.95 -5.82
C GLU A 117 10.98 0.77 -4.85
N ARG A 118 10.96 -0.46 -5.39
CA ARG A 118 11.21 -1.72 -4.68
C ARG A 118 10.40 -1.90 -3.37
N THR A 119 9.31 -1.16 -3.19
CA THR A 119 8.51 -1.15 -1.95
C THR A 119 7.52 -2.30 -1.92
N TYR A 120 6.94 -2.62 -3.08
CA TYR A 120 6.04 -3.74 -3.30
C TYR A 120 6.58 -4.60 -4.43
N SER A 121 6.37 -5.91 -4.30
CA SER A 121 6.42 -6.82 -5.45
C SER A 121 5.03 -7.12 -5.96
N PHE A 122 4.92 -7.30 -7.27
CA PHE A 122 3.69 -7.63 -7.95
C PHE A 122 3.85 -8.93 -8.73
N HIS A 123 2.76 -9.68 -8.92
CA HIS A 123 2.74 -10.83 -9.83
C HIS A 123 3.23 -10.43 -11.22
N ALA A 124 4.07 -11.25 -11.87
CA ALA A 124 4.60 -10.99 -13.21
C ALA A 124 3.57 -11.17 -14.35
N THR A 125 2.31 -10.82 -14.08
CA THR A 125 1.20 -10.87 -15.03
C THR A 125 0.97 -9.52 -15.70
N GLU A 126 0.45 -9.57 -16.92
CA GLU A 126 0.04 -8.36 -17.65
C GLU A 126 -1.02 -7.55 -16.87
N THR A 127 -1.89 -8.21 -16.11
CA THR A 127 -2.92 -7.54 -15.30
C THR A 127 -2.31 -6.73 -14.17
N ALA A 128 -1.33 -7.29 -13.46
CA ALA A 128 -0.62 -6.58 -12.41
C ALA A 128 0.16 -5.39 -12.99
N ALA A 129 0.85 -5.59 -14.12
CA ALA A 129 1.58 -4.53 -14.80
C ALA A 129 0.68 -3.35 -15.21
N LYS A 130 -0.49 -3.64 -15.81
CA LYS A 130 -1.49 -2.62 -16.17
C LYS A 130 -2.05 -1.89 -14.94
N SER A 131 -2.06 -2.52 -13.77
CA SER A 131 -2.56 -1.91 -12.53
C SER A 131 -1.58 -0.92 -11.89
N TYR A 132 -0.30 -0.97 -12.24
CA TYR A 132 0.74 -0.12 -11.63
C TYR A 132 0.69 1.33 -12.10
N ALA A 133 0.49 1.59 -13.41
CA ALA A 133 0.44 2.96 -13.93
C ALA A 133 -0.61 3.85 -13.24
N PRO A 134 -1.84 3.37 -12.93
CA PRO A 134 -2.79 4.06 -12.06
C PRO A 134 -2.23 4.40 -10.66
N LEU A 135 -1.54 3.46 -10.00
CA LEU A 135 -0.95 3.66 -8.67
C LEU A 135 0.11 4.75 -8.70
N LEU A 136 1.00 4.70 -9.70
CA LEU A 136 2.04 5.72 -9.91
C LEU A 136 1.43 7.10 -10.20
N LYS A 137 0.50 7.18 -11.15
CA LYS A 137 -0.14 8.45 -11.56
C LYS A 137 -0.89 9.11 -10.40
N SER A 138 -1.56 8.30 -9.58
CA SER A 138 -2.31 8.78 -8.41
C SER A 138 -1.44 8.97 -7.17
N ARG A 139 -0.16 8.59 -7.20
CA ARG A 139 0.72 8.55 -6.02
C ARG A 139 0.03 7.87 -4.84
N TYR A 140 -0.47 6.66 -5.08
CA TYR A 140 -1.22 5.91 -4.09
C TYR A 140 -0.32 5.50 -2.92
N THR A 141 -0.66 5.97 -1.73
CA THR A 141 0.17 5.84 -0.52
C THR A 141 -0.68 5.33 0.64
N TYR A 142 -0.12 4.43 1.45
CA TYR A 142 -0.68 4.03 2.72
C TYR A 142 -0.02 4.76 3.88
N TYR A 143 -0.82 5.33 4.78
CA TYR A 143 -0.36 5.77 6.09
C TYR A 143 -0.74 4.72 7.13
N VAL A 144 0.24 3.98 7.62
CA VAL A 144 0.08 2.91 8.61
C VAL A 144 0.42 3.49 9.98
N GLN A 145 -0.61 3.79 10.77
CA GLN A 145 -0.44 4.34 12.12
C GLN A 145 -0.55 3.24 13.17
N PHE A 146 0.50 3.07 13.96
CA PHE A 146 0.59 2.06 15.01
C PHE A 146 0.11 2.60 16.36
N ASN A 147 -0.41 1.71 17.20
CA ASN A 147 -0.61 1.99 18.62
C ASN A 147 0.74 2.00 19.37
N GLU A 148 0.70 2.32 20.67
CA GLU A 148 1.91 2.55 21.47
C GLU A 148 2.81 1.31 21.62
N ASP A 149 2.23 0.12 21.65
CA ASP A 149 2.96 -1.15 21.78
C ASP A 149 3.27 -1.83 20.43
N TYR A 150 2.92 -1.19 19.31
CA TYR A 150 3.13 -1.70 17.96
C TYR A 150 2.48 -3.08 17.70
N THR A 151 1.38 -3.40 18.39
CA THR A 151 0.61 -4.64 18.15
C THR A 151 -0.62 -4.43 17.28
N LYS A 152 -1.04 -3.18 17.06
CA LYS A 152 -2.18 -2.82 16.23
C LYS A 152 -1.86 -1.64 15.34
N ALA A 153 -2.42 -1.62 14.15
CA ALA A 153 -2.33 -0.47 13.26
C ALA A 153 -3.64 -0.14 12.55
N THR A 154 -3.84 1.13 12.22
CA THR A 154 -4.84 1.59 11.26
C THR A 154 -4.14 2.01 9.98
N ILE A 155 -4.64 1.57 8.83
CA ILE A 155 -4.10 1.98 7.53
C ILE A 155 -5.08 2.95 6.87
N THR A 156 -4.59 4.15 6.55
CA THR A 156 -5.35 5.18 5.82
C THR A 156 -4.79 5.32 4.41
N PRO A 157 -5.54 4.93 3.37
CA PRO A 157 -5.10 5.14 1.99
C PRO A 157 -5.15 6.61 1.62
N SER A 158 -4.31 7.00 0.69
CA SER A 158 -4.30 8.36 0.18
C SER A 158 -3.86 8.38 -1.27
N LEU A 159 -4.36 9.36 -2.02
CA LEU A 159 -4.00 9.56 -3.42
C LEU A 159 -4.06 11.04 -3.81
N VAL A 160 -3.38 11.39 -4.89
CA VAL A 160 -3.46 12.69 -5.54
C VAL A 160 -4.68 12.78 -6.43
N VAL A 161 -5.54 13.76 -6.14
CA VAL A 161 -6.70 14.15 -6.94
C VAL A 161 -6.60 15.64 -7.23
N PHE A 162 -6.66 16.03 -8.51
CA PHE A 162 -6.50 17.43 -8.95
C PHE A 162 -5.25 18.12 -8.37
N GLY A 163 -4.13 17.40 -8.31
CA GLY A 163 -2.85 17.92 -7.79
C GLY A 163 -2.76 18.03 -6.27
N ARG A 164 -3.73 17.52 -5.51
CA ARG A 164 -3.75 17.54 -4.04
C ARG A 164 -3.78 16.15 -3.46
N GLN A 165 -3.00 15.90 -2.40
CA GLN A 165 -3.10 14.67 -1.62
C GLN A 165 -4.43 14.64 -0.87
N VAL A 166 -5.19 13.56 -1.02
CA VAL A 166 -6.47 13.35 -0.34
C VAL A 166 -6.41 12.03 0.40
N ARG A 167 -6.67 12.04 1.71
CA ARG A 167 -6.85 10.81 2.49
C ARG A 167 -8.22 10.22 2.18
N VAL A 168 -8.27 8.92 1.91
CA VAL A 168 -9.52 8.19 1.67
C VAL A 168 -10.30 8.13 2.99
N PRO A 169 -11.56 8.62 3.04
CA PRO A 169 -12.35 8.57 4.26
C PRO A 169 -12.59 7.15 4.74
N LYS A 170 -12.64 6.95 6.07
CA LYS A 170 -12.89 5.63 6.70
C LYS A 170 -14.19 4.97 6.23
N ALA A 171 -15.20 5.78 5.88
CA ALA A 171 -16.46 5.29 5.35
C ALA A 171 -16.34 4.68 3.93
N VAL A 172 -15.33 5.11 3.16
CA VAL A 172 -15.02 4.53 1.84
C VAL A 172 -14.12 3.31 1.99
N ALA A 173 -13.05 3.45 2.76
CA ALA A 173 -12.10 2.37 3.04
C ALA A 173 -11.60 2.46 4.49
N ARG A 174 -11.71 1.36 5.22
CA ARG A 174 -11.14 1.21 6.57
C ARG A 174 -10.29 -0.05 6.56
N PHE A 175 -9.04 0.06 6.97
CA PHE A 175 -8.10 -1.05 7.05
C PHE A 175 -7.45 -1.06 8.43
N THR A 176 -7.29 -2.23 9.03
CA THR A 176 -6.58 -2.40 10.30
C THR A 176 -5.64 -3.60 10.22
N MET A 177 -4.61 -3.59 11.06
CA MET A 177 -3.70 -4.73 11.25
C MET A 177 -3.62 -5.07 12.73
N GLU A 178 -3.45 -6.36 13.02
CA GLU A 178 -3.21 -6.87 14.37
C GLU A 178 -2.09 -7.91 14.33
N LEU A 179 -1.08 -7.72 15.18
CA LEU A 179 0.05 -8.63 15.35
C LEU A 179 -0.41 -9.84 16.16
N LYS A 180 -0.11 -11.04 15.66
CA LYS A 180 -0.39 -12.31 16.32
C LYS A 180 0.81 -12.78 17.11
N SER A 181 0.56 -13.72 18.02
CA SER A 181 1.56 -14.23 18.97
C SER A 181 2.74 -14.96 18.32
N ASP A 182 2.54 -15.48 17.11
CA ASP A 182 3.52 -16.13 16.26
C ASP A 182 4.26 -15.13 15.34
N GLY A 183 4.02 -13.83 15.49
CA GLY A 183 4.78 -12.76 14.84
C GLY A 183 4.26 -12.32 13.46
N HIS A 184 3.17 -12.90 12.96
CA HIS A 184 2.55 -12.41 11.71
C HIS A 184 1.48 -11.33 11.97
N TRP A 185 1.19 -10.52 10.95
CA TRP A 185 0.11 -9.55 11.01
C TRP A 185 -1.13 -10.04 10.27
N VAL A 186 -2.31 -9.86 10.84
CA VAL A 186 -3.59 -10.07 10.14
C VAL A 186 -4.13 -8.71 9.70
N ARG A 187 -4.36 -8.51 8.41
CA ARG A 187 -5.02 -7.32 7.88
C ARG A 187 -6.50 -7.56 7.68
N GLN A 188 -7.31 -6.69 8.28
CA GLN A 188 -8.75 -6.62 8.08
C GLN A 188 -9.09 -5.47 7.15
N THR A 189 -9.97 -5.74 6.18
CA THR A 189 -10.25 -4.83 5.08
C THR A 189 -11.75 -4.56 4.97
N TRP A 190 -12.15 -3.29 5.04
CA TRP A 190 -13.52 -2.86 4.77
C TRP A 190 -13.53 -1.83 3.64
N VAL A 191 -14.41 -2.04 2.67
CA VAL A 191 -14.65 -1.12 1.55
C VAL A 191 -16.14 -0.90 1.42
N LEU A 192 -16.58 0.36 1.45
CA LEU A 192 -17.99 0.75 1.37
C LEU A 192 -18.88 -0.01 2.37
N GLY A 193 -18.41 -0.13 3.61
CA GLY A 193 -19.08 -0.85 4.69
C GLY A 193 -19.05 -2.38 4.58
N ARG A 194 -18.55 -2.96 3.50
CA ARG A 194 -18.43 -4.42 3.32
C ARG A 194 -17.05 -4.89 3.78
N ARG A 195 -17.04 -5.92 4.64
CA ARG A 195 -15.80 -6.62 5.00
C ARG A 195 -15.38 -7.53 3.85
N LEU A 196 -14.15 -7.37 3.39
CA LEU A 196 -13.48 -8.28 2.46
C LEU A 196 -12.77 -9.38 3.26
N PRO A 197 -12.39 -10.51 2.64
CA PRO A 197 -11.57 -11.52 3.30
C PRO A 197 -10.32 -10.88 3.94
N ASP A 198 -10.04 -11.30 5.16
CA ASP A 198 -8.79 -10.95 5.83
C ASP A 198 -7.62 -11.63 5.10
N TYR A 199 -6.42 -11.10 5.28
CA TYR A 199 -5.22 -11.70 4.73
C TYR A 199 -4.04 -11.49 5.69
N ASP A 200 -3.06 -12.38 5.61
CA ASP A 200 -1.91 -12.40 6.52
C ASP A 200 -0.71 -11.71 5.87
N LEU A 201 0.06 -10.98 6.66
CA LEU A 201 1.42 -10.61 6.32
C LEU A 201 2.35 -11.54 7.09
N LEU A 202 2.89 -12.53 6.38
CA LEU A 202 3.86 -13.48 6.90
C LEU A 202 5.27 -12.97 6.57
N ARG A 203 6.16 -12.86 7.54
CA ARG A 203 7.53 -12.44 7.25
C ARG A 203 8.24 -13.56 6.50
N VAL A 204 8.81 -13.22 5.34
CA VAL A 204 9.55 -14.17 4.50
C VAL A 204 11.06 -13.95 4.62
N VAL A 205 11.48 -12.71 4.89
CA VAL A 205 12.89 -12.36 5.10
C VAL A 205 12.98 -11.42 6.29
N GLY A 206 13.81 -11.76 7.28
CA GLY A 206 14.08 -10.97 8.47
C GLY A 206 15.04 -9.80 8.24
N PRO A 207 15.22 -8.91 9.25
CA PRO A 207 16.12 -7.75 9.17
C PRO A 207 17.58 -8.10 8.88
N ASP A 208 18.03 -9.31 9.19
CA ASP A 208 19.39 -9.80 8.98
C ASP A 208 19.57 -10.54 7.65
N LEU A 209 18.62 -10.40 6.73
CA LEU A 209 18.55 -11.12 5.44
C LEU A 209 18.41 -12.65 5.60
N ILE A 210 18.02 -13.13 6.78
CA ILE A 210 17.71 -14.54 6.99
C ILE A 210 16.28 -14.81 6.50
N ARG A 211 16.12 -15.87 5.71
CA ARG A 211 14.81 -16.33 5.22
C ARG A 211 14.05 -17.03 6.35
N ASP A 212 12.81 -16.61 6.59
CA ASP A 212 11.90 -17.22 7.57
C ASP A 212 11.16 -18.43 6.96
N ALA A 213 10.51 -19.23 7.81
CA ALA A 213 9.81 -20.45 7.37
C ALA A 213 8.75 -20.19 6.29
N ALA A 214 8.11 -19.01 6.29
CA ALA A 214 7.10 -18.65 5.30
C ALA A 214 7.68 -18.41 3.89
N TYR A 215 9.00 -18.28 3.73
CA TYR A 215 9.65 -18.08 2.44
C TYR A 215 9.37 -19.24 1.47
N GLU A 216 9.53 -20.48 1.95
CA GLU A 216 9.28 -21.68 1.15
C GLU A 216 7.80 -21.81 0.76
N ASP A 217 6.88 -21.36 1.62
CA ASP A 217 5.45 -21.35 1.32
C ASP A 217 5.09 -20.25 0.31
N TYR A 218 5.73 -19.09 0.41
CA TYR A 218 5.66 -18.03 -0.60
C TYR A 218 6.11 -18.55 -1.97
N LEU A 219 7.25 -19.23 -2.07
CA LEU A 219 7.77 -19.74 -3.35
C LEU A 219 6.86 -20.78 -4.03
N LYS A 220 6.06 -21.53 -3.26
CA LYS A 220 5.08 -22.48 -3.84
C LYS A 220 3.94 -21.80 -4.59
N VAL A 221 3.65 -20.53 -4.27
CA VAL A 221 2.53 -19.78 -4.86
C VAL A 221 2.98 -18.59 -5.71
N ALA A 222 4.23 -18.15 -5.54
CA ALA A 222 4.83 -17.13 -6.37
C ALA A 222 5.03 -17.64 -7.80
N GLU A 223 4.94 -16.72 -8.76
CA GLU A 223 5.46 -16.97 -10.10
C GLU A 223 6.99 -17.02 -10.05
N GLU A 224 7.64 -17.60 -11.06
CA GLU A 224 9.12 -17.62 -11.15
C GLU A 224 9.73 -16.21 -11.05
N GLU A 225 8.99 -15.22 -11.55
CA GLU A 225 9.35 -13.81 -11.51
C GLU A 225 8.28 -12.97 -10.82
N SER A 226 8.72 -11.84 -10.26
CA SER A 226 7.86 -10.77 -9.75
C SER A 226 8.24 -9.44 -10.38
N TYR A 227 7.27 -8.55 -10.56
CA TYR A 227 7.54 -7.17 -10.94
C TYR A 227 7.94 -6.35 -9.71
N LEU A 228 9.00 -5.55 -9.85
CA LEU A 228 9.35 -4.47 -8.92
C LEU A 228 9.35 -3.14 -9.68
N ALA A 229 8.98 -2.07 -8.97
CA ALA A 229 9.16 -0.71 -9.46
C ALA A 229 10.63 -0.30 -9.31
N VAL A 230 11.24 0.18 -10.39
CA VAL A 230 12.64 0.65 -10.43
C VAL A 230 12.77 1.93 -11.26
N PRO A 231 13.82 2.75 -11.06
CA PRO A 231 14.11 3.89 -11.93
C PRO A 231 14.24 3.47 -13.39
N ALA A 232 13.67 4.27 -14.30
CA ALA A 232 13.81 4.00 -15.72
C ALA A 232 15.28 4.14 -16.17
N GLY A 233 15.83 3.08 -16.75
CA GLY A 233 17.21 3.04 -17.26
C GLY A 233 18.22 2.34 -16.35
N GLU A 234 17.76 1.78 -15.22
CA GLU A 234 18.44 0.69 -14.53
C GLU A 234 18.35 -0.62 -15.35
#